data_AF-A0A9E6JMA0-F1
#
_entry.id   AF-A0A9E6JMA0-F1
#
_cell.length_a   1.000
_cell.length_b   1.000
_cell.length_c   1.000
_cell.angle_alpha   90.00
_cell.angle_beta   90.00
_cell.angle_gamma   90.00
#
_symmetry.space_group_name_H-M   'P 1'
#
loop_
_entity.id
_entity.type
_entity.pdbx_description
1 polymer ?
#
loop_
_entity_poly.entity_id
_entity_poly.type
_entity_poly.pdbx_seq_one_letter_code
_entity_poly.pdbx_strand_id
1 'polypeptide(L)' 'KAIEGLYAAGEATGGVHGAVRLGSCAVIDCLVMGRAAGSNAAKAKAWG' A
#
# COMPACT_ATOMS: atom_id res chain seq x y z
N LYS A 1 11.10 -12.08 -1.06
CA LYS A 1 11.96 -11.04 -0.45
C LYS A 1 11.53 -9.70 -1.03
N ALA A 2 11.49 -8.62 -0.25
CA ALA A 2 11.04 -7.31 -0.74
C ALA A 2 11.99 -6.75 -1.82
N ILE A 3 11.42 -6.05 -2.80
CA ILE A 3 12.17 -5.26 -3.78
C ILE A 3 12.43 -3.89 -3.14
N GLU A 4 13.69 -3.50 -3.01
CA GLU A 4 14.07 -2.25 -2.37
C GLU A 4 13.51 -1.05 -3.16
N GLY A 5 12.94 -0.07 -2.45
CA GLY A 5 12.36 1.14 -3.06
C GLY A 5 10.99 0.95 -3.73
N LEU A 6 10.48 -0.29 -3.86
CA LEU A 6 9.16 -0.55 -4.43
C LEU A 6 8.09 -0.61 -3.33
N TYR A 7 7.09 0.28 -3.44
CA TYR A 7 5.93 0.33 -2.55
C TYR A 7 4.64 0.27 -3.37
N ALA A 8 3.60 -0.33 -2.81
CA ALA A 8 2.26 -0.37 -3.38
C ALA A 8 1.23 -0.17 -2.26
N ALA A 9 0.05 0.35 -2.60
CA ALA A 9 -1.04 0.59 -1.65
C ALA A 9 -2.41 0.47 -2.33
N GLY A 10 -3.45 0.25 -1.53
CA GLY A 10 -4.84 0.17 -1.98
C GLY A 10 -5.15 -1.10 -2.79
N GLU A 11 -6.17 -1.03 -3.65
CA GLU A 11 -6.70 -2.17 -4.41
C GLU A 11 -5.70 -2.83 -5.38
N ALA A 12 -4.56 -2.18 -5.67
CA ALA A 12 -3.45 -2.82 -6.39
C ALA A 12 -2.72 -3.89 -5.55
N THR A 13 -2.97 -3.94 -4.24
CA THR A 13 -2.34 -4.87 -3.30
C THR A 13 -3.29 -6.01 -2.93
N GLY A 14 -2.73 -7.14 -2.52
CA GLY A 14 -3.48 -8.30 -2.03
C GLY A 14 -3.27 -8.54 -0.54
N GLY A 15 -4.13 -9.37 0.04
CA GLY A 15 -3.98 -9.90 1.41
C GLY A 15 -4.72 -9.14 2.51
N VAL A 16 -4.89 -7.82 2.39
CA VAL A 16 -5.57 -6.99 3.41
C VAL A 16 -7.00 -7.46 3.69
N HIS A 17 -7.69 -7.95 2.66
CA HIS A 17 -9.11 -8.28 2.72
C HIS A 17 -9.43 -9.78 2.57
N GLY A 18 -8.43 -10.64 2.35
CA GLY A 18 -8.66 -12.06 2.12
C GLY A 18 -9.61 -12.35 0.95
N ALA A 19 -10.49 -13.34 1.11
CA ALA A 19 -11.44 -13.75 0.06
C ALA A 19 -12.60 -12.76 -0.14
N VAL A 20 -12.95 -11.95 0.86
CA VAL A 20 -14.07 -11.01 0.78
C VAL A 20 -13.74 -9.72 1.54
N ARG A 21 -13.76 -8.61 0.81
CA ARG A 21 -13.64 -7.27 1.39
C ARG A 21 -14.97 -6.85 2.01
N LEU A 22 -14.92 -6.33 3.25
CA LEU A 22 -16.08 -5.68 3.86
C LEU A 22 -16.44 -4.39 3.09
N GLY A 23 -17.74 -4.11 2.94
CA GLY A 23 -18.24 -2.87 2.35
C GLY A 23 -17.60 -1.64 3.00
N SER A 24 -17.33 -0.60 2.20
CA SER A 24 -16.75 0.67 2.64
C SER A 24 -15.28 0.65 3.14
N CYS A 25 -14.63 -0.51 3.25
CA CYS A 25 -13.22 -0.57 3.67
C CYS A 25 -12.22 -0.14 2.58
N ALA A 26 -12.59 -0.20 1.29
CA ALA A 26 -11.67 0.13 0.19
C ALA A 26 -11.13 1.57 0.24
N VAL A 27 -11.99 2.53 0.56
CA VAL A 27 -11.59 3.95 0.59
C VAL A 27 -10.57 4.20 1.69
N ILE A 28 -10.83 3.65 2.89
CA ILE A 28 -9.92 3.80 4.02
C ILE A 28 -8.62 3.03 3.80
N ASP A 29 -8.67 1.84 3.20
CA ASP A 29 -7.47 1.08 2.84
C ASP A 29 -6.57 1.89 1.89
N CYS A 30 -7.12 2.39 0.78
CA CYS A 30 -6.39 3.24 -0.16
C CYS A 30 -5.77 4.48 0.51
N LEU A 31 -6.52 5.17 1.37
CA LEU A 31 -6.03 6.41 2.01
C LEU A 31 -4.95 6.15 3.05
N VAL A 32 -5.17 5.18 3.95
CA VAL A 32 -4.25 4.89 5.05
C VAL A 32 -2.99 4.24 4.53
N MET A 33 -3.12 3.19 3.71
CA MET A 33 -1.97 2.51 3.12
C MET A 33 -1.26 3.39 2.11
N GLY A 34 -1.98 4.24 1.37
CA GLY A 34 -1.38 5.21 0.46
C GLY A 34 -0.50 6.23 1.20
N ARG A 35 -0.98 6.77 2.33
CA ARG A 35 -0.19 7.66 3.18
C ARG A 35 1.05 6.97 3.73
N ALA A 36 0.92 5.72 4.18
CA ALA A 36 2.04 4.94 4.70
C ALA A 36 3.08 4.65 3.60
N ALA A 37 2.64 4.17 2.44
CA ALA A 37 3.49 3.90 1.28
C ALA A 37 4.22 5.17 0.81
N GLY A 38 3.51 6.29 0.67
CA GLY A 38 4.12 7.57 0.28
C GLY A 38 5.15 8.07 1.30
N SER A 39 4.83 7.99 2.60
CA SER A 39 5.76 8.39 3.67
C SER A 39 7.01 7.53 3.72
N ASN A 40 6.89 6.23 3.43
CA ASN A 40 8.02 5.32 3.39
C ASN A 40 8.83 5.49 2.09
N ALA A 41 8.16 5.65 0.96
CA ALA A 41 8.82 5.90 -0.33
C ALA A 41 9.62 7.21 -0.30
N ALA A 42 9.10 8.28 0.33
CA ALA A 42 9.81 9.55 0.47
C ALA A 42 11.07 9.46 1.36
N LYS A 43 11.12 8.49 2.29
CA LYS A 43 12.30 8.21 3.13
C LYS A 43 13.25 7.21 2.49
N ALA A 44 12.77 6.42 1.53
CA ALA A 44 13.57 5.43 0.85
C ALA A 44 14.60 6.12 -0.05
N LYS A 45 15.73 5.45 -0.26
CA LYS A 45 16.69 5.88 -1.28
C LYS A 45 15.97 5.86 -2.64
N ALA A 46 16.15 6.94 -3.40
CA ALA A 46 15.63 7.01 -4.77
C ALA A 46 16.11 5.81 -5.58
N TRP A 47 15.20 5.27 -6.40
CA TRP A 47 15.56 4.23 -7.34
C TRP A 47 16.44 4.84 -8.43
N GLY A 48 17.75 4.58 -8.36
CA GLY A 48 18.78 5.18 -9.22
C GLY A 48 19.53 6.29 -8.52
#